data_AF-A0A0Q8VLY1-F1
#
_entry.id   AF-A0A0Q8VLY1-F1
#
_cell.length_a   1.000
_cell.length_b   1.000
_cell.length_c   1.000
_cell.angle_alpha   90.00
_cell.angle_beta   90.00
_cell.angle_gamma   90.00
#
_symmetry.space_group_name_H-M   'P 1'
#
loop_
_entity.id
_entity.type
_entity.pdbx_description
1 polymer ?
#
loop_
_entity_poly.entity_id
_entity_poly.type
_entity_poly.pdbx_seq_one_letter_code
_entity_poly.pdbx_strand_id
1 'polypeptide(L)'
;MEEPIGSPELERELLVMREDDLDDADYQVREVYAQYGLTNYSSQVLEKGILNTLVLKANSESPTPTAQNFDVLFAKYARLPFGQLLASFQKALPAETEAYDVLARALPLRNFIAHTFFWDRAVDFHSFSGREAMLSELMKAREVFESADALVNQVTRRVAAAAGIDADTFDRRLAEATDDLHARIPTD
;
A
#
# COMPACT_ATOMS: atom_id res chain seq x y z
N MET A 1 12.40 -28.48 -24.37
CA MET A 1 12.60 -28.83 -22.95
C MET A 1 13.56 -27.80 -22.42
N GLU A 2 13.06 -26.79 -21.74
CA GLU A 2 13.89 -25.88 -20.95
C GLU A 2 14.20 -26.59 -19.63
N GLU A 3 15.48 -26.69 -19.29
CA GLU A 3 15.89 -27.17 -17.96
C GLU A 3 15.45 -26.16 -16.90
N PRO A 4 14.96 -26.62 -15.74
CA PRO A 4 14.60 -25.71 -14.66
C PRO A 4 15.87 -25.05 -14.11
N ILE A 5 15.85 -23.72 -14.07
CA ILE A 5 16.91 -22.89 -13.48
C ILE A 5 16.74 -22.97 -11.95
N GLY A 6 17.31 -24.00 -11.35
CA GLY A 6 17.35 -24.18 -9.90
C GLY A 6 17.82 -25.57 -9.55
N SER A 7 18.99 -25.68 -8.90
CA SER A 7 19.40 -26.98 -8.34
C SER A 7 18.49 -27.32 -7.15
N PRO A 8 18.17 -28.60 -6.91
CA PRO A 8 17.43 -29.04 -5.71
C PRO A 8 18.09 -28.64 -4.38
N GLU A 9 19.37 -28.23 -4.44
CA GLU A 9 20.16 -27.73 -3.31
C GLU A 9 19.79 -26.28 -2.96
N LEU A 10 19.51 -25.42 -3.94
CA LEU A 10 19.00 -24.07 -3.72
C LEU A 10 17.63 -24.07 -3.05
N GLU A 11 16.75 -25.01 -3.43
CA GLU A 11 15.43 -25.17 -2.80
C GLU A 11 15.50 -25.66 -1.34
N ARG A 12 16.59 -26.35 -0.96
CA ARG A 12 16.83 -26.77 0.43
C ARG A 12 17.55 -25.70 1.27
N GLU A 13 18.32 -24.80 0.68
CA GLU A 13 18.90 -23.64 1.37
C GLU A 13 17.90 -22.49 1.55
N LEU A 14 16.88 -22.38 0.69
CA LEU A 14 15.74 -21.47 0.86
C LEU A 14 14.81 -21.82 2.03
N LEU A 15 15.15 -22.87 2.79
CA LEU A 15 14.49 -23.29 4.01
C LEU A 15 14.76 -22.26 5.13
N VAL A 16 14.01 -21.16 5.10
CA VAL A 16 13.89 -20.10 6.13
C VAL A 16 15.10 -20.05 7.06
N MET A 17 16.17 -19.37 6.64
CA MET A 17 17.30 -19.07 7.53
C MET A 17 16.73 -18.45 8.81
N ARG A 18 16.87 -19.17 9.92
CA ARG A 18 16.36 -18.70 11.21
C ARG A 18 17.24 -17.55 11.67
N GLU A 19 16.72 -16.71 12.55
CA GLU A 19 17.46 -15.57 13.12
C GLU A 19 18.83 -16.00 13.68
N ASP A 20 18.94 -17.24 14.18
CA ASP A 20 20.16 -17.84 14.72
C ASP A 20 21.24 -18.21 13.67
N ASP A 21 20.92 -18.17 12.37
CA ASP A 21 21.81 -18.63 11.29
C ASP A 21 22.50 -17.47 10.52
N LEU A 22 22.19 -16.20 10.83
CA LEU A 22 22.75 -15.02 10.16
C LEU A 22 23.77 -14.30 11.04
N ASP A 23 24.81 -13.73 10.43
CA ASP A 23 25.62 -12.72 11.12
C ASP A 23 24.86 -11.38 11.22
N ASP A 24 25.32 -10.50 12.11
CA ASP A 24 24.67 -9.21 12.36
C ASP A 24 24.52 -8.36 11.08
N ALA A 25 25.46 -8.48 10.13
CA ALA A 25 25.44 -7.70 8.91
C ALA A 25 24.39 -8.24 7.93
N ASP A 26 24.34 -9.54 7.73
CA ASP A 26 23.36 -10.21 6.86
C ASP A 26 21.95 -10.10 7.43
N TYR A 27 21.79 -10.20 8.75
CA TYR A 27 20.54 -9.91 9.44
C TYR A 27 20.05 -8.50 9.11
N GLN A 28 20.90 -7.48 9.27
CA GLN A 28 20.50 -6.10 9.05
C GLN A 28 20.19 -5.80 7.58
N VAL A 29 20.91 -6.44 6.64
CA VAL A 29 20.61 -6.37 5.21
C VAL A 29 19.21 -6.92 4.92
N ARG A 30 18.88 -8.10 5.48
CA ARG A 30 17.54 -8.69 5.40
C ARG A 30 16.48 -7.75 5.95
N GLU A 31 16.72 -7.16 7.11
CA GLU A 31 15.78 -6.21 7.73
C GLU A 31 15.55 -4.96 6.85
N VAL A 32 16.59 -4.43 6.20
CA VAL A 32 16.42 -3.29 5.28
C VAL A 32 15.50 -3.67 4.11
N TYR A 33 15.68 -4.85 3.52
CA TYR A 33 14.80 -5.32 2.46
C TYR A 33 13.36 -5.56 2.96
N ALA A 34 13.21 -6.17 4.14
CA ALA A 34 11.90 -6.44 4.73
C ALA A 34 11.14 -5.15 5.06
N GLN A 35 11.80 -4.19 5.73
CA GLN A 35 11.21 -2.89 6.03
C GLN A 35 10.92 -2.09 4.76
N TYR A 36 11.78 -2.17 3.73
CA TYR A 36 11.48 -1.54 2.45
C TYR A 36 10.21 -2.12 1.82
N GLY A 37 10.09 -3.46 1.81
CA GLY A 37 8.92 -4.15 1.31
C GLY A 37 7.64 -3.74 2.06
N LEU A 38 7.71 -3.67 3.39
CA LEU A 38 6.60 -3.27 4.24
C LEU A 38 6.20 -1.80 4.04
N THR A 39 7.18 -0.89 3.98
CA THR A 39 6.93 0.53 3.69
C THR A 39 6.33 0.73 2.31
N ASN A 40 6.83 0.02 1.29
CA ASN A 40 6.28 0.09 -0.06
C ASN A 40 4.86 -0.50 -0.12
N TYR A 41 4.60 -1.63 0.56
CA TYR A 41 3.26 -2.19 0.74
C TYR A 41 2.30 -1.16 1.37
N SER A 42 2.66 -0.54 2.49
CA SER A 42 1.83 0.49 3.13
C SER A 42 1.53 1.66 2.19
N SER A 43 2.50 2.08 1.36
CA SER A 43 2.28 3.12 0.34
C SER A 43 1.28 2.70 -0.74
N GLN A 44 1.26 1.41 -1.12
CA GLN A 44 0.31 0.86 -2.09
C GLN A 44 -1.09 0.70 -1.49
N VAL A 45 -1.19 0.30 -0.22
CA VAL A 45 -2.47 0.27 0.52
C VAL A 45 -3.10 1.66 0.50
N LEU A 46 -2.34 2.70 0.85
CA LEU A 46 -2.78 4.09 0.77
C LEU A 46 -3.27 4.46 -0.64
N GLU A 47 -2.53 4.10 -1.68
CA GLU A 47 -2.91 4.35 -3.08
C GLU A 47 -4.25 3.68 -3.43
N LYS A 48 -4.47 2.44 -2.97
CA LYS A 48 -5.74 1.73 -3.16
C LYS A 48 -6.87 2.31 -2.32
N GLY A 49 -6.61 2.81 -1.12
CA GLY A 49 -7.59 3.55 -0.32
C GLY A 49 -8.12 4.78 -1.05
N ILE A 50 -7.23 5.60 -1.60
CA ILE A 50 -7.60 6.81 -2.38
C ILE A 50 -8.42 6.43 -3.61
N LEU A 51 -7.96 5.41 -4.34
CA LEU A 51 -8.64 4.88 -5.52
C LEU A 51 -10.05 4.39 -5.17
N ASN A 52 -10.20 3.56 -4.14
CA ASN A 52 -11.48 3.01 -3.71
C ASN A 52 -12.45 4.13 -3.30
N THR A 53 -11.95 5.16 -2.60
CA THR A 53 -12.74 6.35 -2.26
C THR A 53 -13.29 7.04 -3.51
N LEU A 54 -12.44 7.24 -4.52
CA LEU A 54 -12.80 7.89 -5.78
C LEU A 54 -13.84 7.07 -6.57
N VAL A 55 -13.64 5.76 -6.65
CA VAL A 55 -14.58 4.85 -7.31
C VAL A 55 -15.93 4.86 -6.60
N LEU A 56 -15.95 4.74 -5.28
CA LEU A 56 -17.17 4.77 -4.48
C LEU A 56 -17.93 6.07 -4.71
N LYS A 57 -17.24 7.21 -4.59
CA LYS A 57 -17.82 8.54 -4.84
C LYS A 57 -18.43 8.63 -6.23
N ALA A 58 -17.64 8.35 -7.27
CA ALA A 58 -18.10 8.47 -8.65
C ALA A 58 -19.22 7.47 -9.01
N ASN A 59 -19.19 6.24 -8.47
CA ASN A 59 -20.23 5.26 -8.70
C ASN A 59 -21.53 5.64 -7.99
N SER A 60 -21.46 6.18 -6.76
CA SER A 60 -22.63 6.62 -6.00
C SER A 60 -23.36 7.81 -6.63
N GLU A 61 -22.64 8.65 -7.36
CA GLU A 61 -23.21 9.79 -8.12
C GLU A 61 -23.76 9.40 -9.49
N SER A 62 -23.54 8.16 -9.94
CA SER A 62 -24.16 7.65 -11.16
C SER A 62 -25.68 7.58 -10.99
N PRO A 63 -26.48 7.96 -11.99
CA PRO A 63 -27.93 7.75 -11.95
C PRO A 63 -28.33 6.27 -11.79
N THR A 64 -27.43 5.36 -12.19
CA THR A 64 -27.59 3.90 -12.02
C THR A 64 -26.28 3.30 -11.50
N PRO A 65 -26.03 3.34 -10.18
CA PRO A 65 -24.86 2.70 -9.59
C PRO A 65 -24.91 1.19 -9.84
N THR A 66 -23.84 0.62 -10.40
CA THR A 66 -23.76 -0.81 -10.71
C THR A 66 -22.36 -1.36 -10.42
N ALA A 67 -22.24 -2.68 -10.24
CA ALA A 67 -20.95 -3.34 -10.14
C ALA A 67 -20.11 -3.17 -11.42
N GLN A 68 -20.74 -3.22 -12.60
CA GLN A 68 -20.04 -2.99 -13.86
C GLN A 68 -19.47 -1.57 -13.96
N ASN A 69 -20.22 -0.55 -13.53
CA ASN A 69 -19.71 0.82 -13.50
C ASN A 69 -18.58 0.98 -12.48
N PHE A 70 -18.68 0.30 -11.33
CA PHE A 70 -17.59 0.22 -10.35
C PHE A 70 -16.30 -0.33 -10.99
N ASP A 71 -16.36 -1.46 -11.69
CA ASP A 71 -15.19 -2.09 -12.31
C ASP A 71 -14.54 -1.19 -13.37
N VAL A 72 -15.35 -0.52 -14.19
CA VAL A 72 -14.87 0.43 -15.20
C VAL A 72 -14.17 1.63 -14.55
N LEU A 73 -14.75 2.18 -13.48
CA LEU A 73 -14.16 3.28 -12.72
C LEU A 73 -12.87 2.83 -12.03
N PHE A 74 -12.86 1.63 -11.43
CA PHE A 74 -11.69 1.06 -10.78
C PHE A 74 -10.53 0.92 -11.77
N ALA A 75 -10.76 0.28 -12.93
CA ALA A 75 -9.76 0.13 -13.98
C ALA A 75 -9.25 1.49 -14.51
N LYS A 76 -10.11 2.51 -14.57
CA LYS A 76 -9.72 3.88 -14.95
C LYS A 76 -8.78 4.49 -13.92
N TYR A 77 -9.15 4.51 -12.64
CA TYR A 77 -8.35 5.14 -11.59
C TYR A 77 -7.06 4.35 -11.30
N ALA A 78 -7.08 3.01 -11.42
CA ALA A 78 -5.91 2.15 -11.21
C ALA A 78 -4.73 2.42 -12.15
N ARG A 79 -4.97 3.10 -13.28
CA ARG A 79 -3.94 3.47 -14.25
C ARG A 79 -3.28 4.82 -13.95
N LEU A 80 -3.82 5.59 -13.01
CA LEU A 80 -3.31 6.91 -12.70
C LEU A 80 -2.10 6.79 -11.76
N PRO A 81 -1.01 7.56 -12.00
CA PRO A 81 0.06 7.67 -11.02
C PRO A 81 -0.46 8.35 -9.75
N PHE A 82 0.19 8.10 -8.61
CA PHE A 82 -0.23 8.58 -7.29
C PHE A 82 -0.55 10.09 -7.25
N GLY A 83 0.28 10.92 -7.90
CA GLY A 83 0.01 12.36 -7.99
C GLY A 83 -1.27 12.72 -8.74
N GLN A 84 -1.64 11.98 -9.79
CA GLN A 84 -2.90 12.18 -10.52
C GLN A 84 -4.11 11.62 -9.75
N LEU A 85 -3.93 10.55 -8.99
CA LEU A 85 -4.93 10.07 -8.03
C LEU A 85 -5.23 11.14 -6.98
N LEU A 86 -4.19 11.75 -6.40
CA LEU A 86 -4.34 12.81 -5.41
C LEU A 86 -5.04 14.05 -5.98
N ALA A 87 -4.68 14.47 -7.20
CA ALA A 87 -5.38 15.57 -7.87
C ALA A 87 -6.87 15.24 -8.13
N SER A 88 -7.16 13.99 -8.48
CA SER A 88 -8.55 13.51 -8.64
C SER A 88 -9.30 13.51 -7.32
N PHE A 89 -8.65 13.09 -6.23
CA PHE A 89 -9.21 13.08 -4.88
C PHE A 89 -9.60 14.50 -4.43
N GLN A 90 -8.67 15.46 -4.56
CA GLN A 90 -8.94 16.86 -4.20
C GLN A 90 -10.12 17.44 -4.98
N LYS A 91 -10.20 17.14 -6.28
CA LYS A 91 -11.28 17.61 -7.15
C LYS A 91 -12.63 16.99 -6.77
N ALA A 92 -12.66 15.71 -6.44
CA ALA A 92 -13.90 14.99 -6.11
C ALA A 92 -14.41 15.30 -4.70
N LEU A 93 -13.50 15.65 -3.78
CA LEU A 93 -13.76 15.85 -2.35
C LEU A 93 -13.15 17.18 -1.85
N PRO A 94 -13.59 18.34 -2.39
CA PRO A 94 -12.98 19.63 -2.09
C PRO A 94 -13.12 20.08 -0.62
N ALA A 95 -14.05 19.47 0.13
CA ALA A 95 -14.23 19.75 1.56
C ALA A 95 -13.23 19.00 2.46
N GLU A 96 -12.54 17.98 1.93
CA GLU A 96 -11.62 17.11 2.69
C GLU A 96 -10.19 17.68 2.67
N THR A 97 -10.04 18.95 3.04
CA THR A 97 -8.77 19.69 2.92
C THR A 97 -7.67 19.12 3.81
N GLU A 98 -8.00 18.70 5.03
CA GLU A 98 -7.03 18.08 5.96
C GLU A 98 -6.46 16.78 5.39
N ALA A 99 -7.33 15.91 4.84
CA ALA A 99 -6.91 14.68 4.20
C ALA A 99 -6.00 14.97 3.00
N TYR A 100 -6.36 15.96 2.17
CA TYR A 100 -5.52 16.39 1.06
C TYR A 100 -4.14 16.88 1.51
N ASP A 101 -4.06 17.71 2.55
CA ASP A 101 -2.78 18.24 3.05
C ASP A 101 -1.86 17.12 3.55
N VAL A 102 -2.40 16.11 4.23
CA VAL A 102 -1.63 14.93 4.65
C VAL A 102 -1.16 14.12 3.44
N LEU A 103 -2.04 13.87 2.47
CA LEU A 103 -1.69 13.13 1.26
C LEU A 103 -0.64 13.86 0.41
N ALA A 104 -0.71 15.20 0.34
CA ALA A 104 0.27 16.02 -0.35
C ALA A 104 1.67 15.91 0.28
N ARG A 105 1.74 15.76 1.61
CA ARG A 105 3.00 15.46 2.32
C ARG A 105 3.50 14.03 2.09
N ALA A 106 2.60 13.07 1.88
CA ALA A 106 2.98 11.68 1.59
C ALA A 106 3.46 11.46 0.15
N LEU A 107 3.01 12.26 -0.82
CA LEU A 107 3.38 12.15 -2.24
C LEU A 107 4.90 12.13 -2.51
N PRO A 108 5.71 13.11 -2.03
CA PRO A 108 7.16 13.10 -2.29
C PRO A 108 7.82 11.86 -1.70
N LEU A 109 7.36 11.41 -0.52
CA LEU A 109 7.89 10.24 0.16
C LEU A 109 7.56 8.96 -0.61
N ARG A 110 6.32 8.81 -1.09
CA ARG A 110 5.92 7.69 -1.97
C ARG A 110 6.80 7.64 -3.21
N ASN A 111 7.03 8.78 -3.86
CA ASN A 111 7.87 8.85 -5.06
C ASN A 111 9.32 8.46 -4.74
N PHE A 112 9.88 8.92 -3.63
CA PHE A 112 11.21 8.56 -3.19
C PHE A 112 11.35 7.05 -2.95
N ILE A 113 10.45 6.46 -2.15
CA ILE A 113 10.44 5.02 -1.86
C ILE A 113 10.29 4.18 -3.14
N ALA A 114 9.39 4.58 -4.04
CA ALA A 114 9.09 3.81 -5.25
C ALA A 114 10.16 3.91 -6.35
N HIS A 115 10.98 4.96 -6.35
CA HIS A 115 11.83 5.26 -7.51
C HIS A 115 13.33 5.35 -7.19
N THR A 116 13.74 5.94 -6.07
CA THR A 116 15.15 6.30 -5.86
C THR A 116 15.74 5.86 -4.52
N PHE A 117 14.95 5.37 -3.57
CA PHE A 117 15.42 5.04 -2.20
C PHE A 117 16.76 4.30 -2.15
N PHE A 118 16.87 3.10 -2.75
CA PHE A 118 18.11 2.33 -2.71
C PHE A 118 19.27 2.97 -3.47
N TRP A 119 18.97 3.73 -4.53
CA TRP A 119 19.99 4.43 -5.30
C TRP A 119 20.59 5.58 -4.50
N ASP A 120 19.73 6.40 -3.89
CA ASP A 120 20.13 7.55 -3.08
C ASP A 120 20.81 7.12 -1.77
N ARG A 121 20.49 5.90 -1.28
CA ARG A 121 21.08 5.28 -0.07
C ARG A 121 22.16 4.25 -0.36
N ALA A 122 22.67 4.18 -1.59
CA ALA A 122 23.62 3.14 -1.98
C ALA A 122 24.87 3.11 -1.08
N VAL A 123 25.42 4.26 -0.70
CA VAL A 123 26.57 4.35 0.21
C VAL A 123 26.20 3.95 1.63
N ASP A 124 25.06 4.42 2.14
CA ASP A 124 24.57 4.10 3.48
C ASP A 124 24.41 2.58 3.66
N PHE A 125 23.88 1.90 2.65
CA PHE A 125 23.63 0.45 2.65
C PHE A 125 24.87 -0.41 2.93
N HIS A 126 26.07 0.08 2.60
CA HIS A 126 27.33 -0.68 2.75
C HIS A 126 27.92 -0.60 4.17
N SER A 127 27.30 0.12 5.09
CA SER A 127 27.75 0.23 6.48
C SER A 127 26.65 -0.14 7.45
N PHE A 128 27.04 -0.66 8.62
CA PHE A 128 26.07 -1.00 9.67
C PHE A 128 25.27 0.23 10.14
N SER A 129 25.95 1.34 10.41
CA SER A 129 25.30 2.59 10.82
C SER A 129 24.43 3.21 9.75
N GLY A 130 24.78 3.05 8.47
CA GLY A 130 23.97 3.54 7.37
C GLY A 130 22.71 2.70 7.18
N ARG A 131 22.78 1.38 7.33
CA ARG A 131 21.60 0.51 7.35
C ARG A 131 20.67 0.81 8.54
N GLU A 132 21.20 1.10 9.73
CA GLU A 132 20.39 1.59 10.86
C GLU A 132 19.62 2.87 10.50
N ALA A 133 20.29 3.82 9.83
CA ALA A 133 19.65 5.06 9.38
C ALA A 133 18.56 4.79 8.33
N MET A 134 18.82 3.88 7.40
CA MET A 134 17.84 3.44 6.40
C MET A 134 16.61 2.80 7.05
N LEU A 135 16.79 1.91 8.03
CA LEU A 135 15.69 1.30 8.79
C LEU A 135 14.83 2.36 9.48
N SER A 136 15.47 3.32 10.16
CA SER A 136 14.76 4.43 10.81
C SER A 136 13.96 5.28 9.81
N GLU A 137 14.53 5.56 8.64
CA GLU A 137 13.85 6.31 7.57
C GLU A 137 12.64 5.55 7.03
N LEU A 138 12.78 4.25 6.78
CA LEU A 138 11.70 3.39 6.30
C LEU A 138 10.55 3.29 7.29
N MET A 139 10.84 3.14 8.59
CA MET A 139 9.83 3.11 9.65
C MET A 139 9.06 4.44 9.74
N LYS A 140 9.75 5.57 9.70
CA LYS A 140 9.11 6.90 9.68
C LYS A 140 8.24 7.09 8.44
N ALA A 141 8.72 6.62 7.28
CA ALA A 141 7.96 6.71 6.04
C ALA A 141 6.68 5.88 6.10
N ARG A 142 6.78 4.68 6.66
CA ARG A 142 5.64 3.80 6.91
C ARG A 142 4.59 4.45 7.82
N GLU A 143 5.01 5.06 8.93
CA GLU A 143 4.10 5.78 9.84
C GLU A 143 3.32 6.89 9.12
N VAL A 144 3.97 7.61 8.19
CA VAL A 144 3.30 8.62 7.35
C VAL A 144 2.25 7.98 6.45
N PHE A 145 2.55 6.85 5.81
CA PHE A 145 1.59 6.17 4.94
C PHE A 145 0.42 5.58 5.72
N GLU A 146 0.66 4.94 6.87
CA GLU A 146 -0.38 4.37 7.72
C GLU A 146 -1.30 5.45 8.31
N SER A 147 -0.73 6.58 8.73
CA SER A 147 -1.52 7.72 9.23
C SER A 147 -2.36 8.35 8.11
N ALA A 148 -1.81 8.48 6.91
CA ALA A 148 -2.54 8.98 5.76
C ALA A 148 -3.67 8.00 5.35
N ASP A 149 -3.42 6.69 5.40
CA ASP A 149 -4.41 5.67 5.07
C ASP A 149 -5.57 5.68 6.07
N ALA A 150 -5.27 5.81 7.36
CA ALA A 150 -6.30 5.96 8.39
C ALA A 150 -7.23 7.16 8.12
N LEU A 151 -6.69 8.29 7.66
CA LEU A 151 -7.50 9.45 7.28
C LEU A 151 -8.34 9.20 6.02
N VAL A 152 -7.75 8.56 5.00
CA VAL A 152 -8.49 8.18 3.78
C VAL A 152 -9.62 7.20 4.11
N ASN A 153 -9.43 6.27 5.04
CA ASN A 153 -10.46 5.36 5.52
C ASN A 153 -11.61 6.11 6.20
N GLN A 154 -11.31 7.16 7.00
CA GLN A 154 -12.36 8.01 7.58
C GLN A 154 -13.15 8.77 6.50
N VAL A 155 -12.46 9.31 5.49
CA VAL A 155 -13.11 9.97 4.34
C VAL A 155 -13.99 8.97 3.58
N THR A 156 -13.48 7.76 3.33
CA THR A 156 -14.23 6.68 2.66
C THR A 156 -15.54 6.39 3.37
N ARG A 157 -15.52 6.29 4.70
CA ARG A 157 -16.73 6.08 5.52
C ARG A 157 -17.71 7.24 5.40
N ARG A 158 -17.24 8.50 5.38
CA ARG A 158 -18.10 9.68 5.15
C ARG A 158 -18.74 9.65 3.77
N VAL A 159 -17.98 9.28 2.73
CA VAL A 159 -18.49 9.12 1.36
C VAL A 159 -19.53 8.00 1.30
N ALA A 160 -19.28 6.86 1.95
CA ALA A 160 -20.22 5.75 2.03
C ALA A 160 -21.54 6.16 2.71
N ALA A 161 -21.45 6.86 3.84
CA ALA A 161 -22.62 7.36 4.57
C ALA A 161 -23.43 8.36 3.73
N ALA A 162 -22.77 9.27 3.02
CA ALA A 162 -23.43 10.20 2.10
C ALA A 162 -24.11 9.48 0.91
N ALA A 163 -23.63 8.29 0.54
CA ALA A 163 -24.24 7.41 -0.46
C ALA A 163 -25.35 6.50 0.10
N GLY A 164 -25.72 6.65 1.38
CA GLY A 164 -26.76 5.85 2.03
C GLY A 164 -26.32 4.47 2.51
N ILE A 165 -25.00 4.23 2.59
CA ILE A 165 -24.43 3.01 3.17
C ILE A 165 -24.12 3.30 4.64
N ASP A 166 -24.90 2.71 5.55
CA ASP A 166 -24.64 2.84 6.98
C ASP A 166 -23.35 2.13 7.41
N ALA A 167 -22.82 2.51 8.58
CA ALA A 167 -21.53 2.02 9.07
C ALA A 167 -21.51 0.50 9.28
N ASP A 168 -22.58 -0.07 9.84
CA ASP A 168 -22.67 -1.51 10.11
C ASP A 168 -22.69 -2.30 8.81
N THR A 169 -23.44 -1.81 7.81
CA THR A 169 -23.44 -2.39 6.46
C THR A 169 -22.05 -2.30 5.82
N PHE A 170 -21.39 -1.15 5.90
CA PHE A 170 -20.05 -0.97 5.35
C PHE A 170 -19.05 -1.95 5.98
N ASP A 171 -19.00 -2.02 7.31
CA ASP A 171 -18.07 -2.86 8.05
C ASP A 171 -18.33 -4.35 7.81
N ARG A 172 -19.60 -4.77 7.79
CA ARG A 172 -19.97 -6.14 7.45
C ARG A 172 -19.53 -6.51 6.03
N ARG A 173 -19.73 -5.63 5.05
CA ARG A 173 -19.32 -5.89 3.65
C ARG A 173 -17.80 -5.99 3.51
N LEU A 174 -17.06 -5.17 4.25
CA LEU A 174 -15.61 -5.23 4.27
C LEU A 174 -15.10 -6.55 4.90
N ALA A 175 -15.73 -6.99 5.99
CA ALA A 175 -15.42 -8.26 6.63
C ALA A 175 -15.71 -9.45 5.71
N GLU A 176 -16.89 -9.49 5.08
CA GLU A 176 -17.30 -10.53 4.11
C GLU A 176 -16.26 -10.68 2.97
N ALA A 177 -15.79 -9.56 2.41
CA ALA A 177 -14.80 -9.57 1.34
C ALA A 177 -13.43 -10.10 1.81
N THR A 178 -13.04 -9.79 3.05
CA THR A 178 -11.77 -10.24 3.64
C THR A 178 -11.82 -11.74 3.95
N ASP A 179 -12.93 -12.23 4.47
CA ASP A 179 -13.14 -13.66 4.76
C ASP A 179 -13.18 -14.50 3.47
N ASP A 180 -13.83 -14.02 2.41
CA ASP A 180 -13.84 -14.67 1.10
C ASP A 180 -12.43 -14.70 0.48
N LEU A 181 -11.63 -13.64 0.65
CA LEU A 181 -10.23 -13.64 0.24
C LEU A 181 -9.41 -14.66 1.04
N HIS A 182 -9.54 -14.70 2.37
CA HIS A 182 -8.86 -15.68 3.21
C HIS A 182 -9.25 -17.12 2.86
N ALA A 183 -10.52 -17.38 2.58
CA ALA A 183 -11.00 -18.71 2.19
C ALA A 183 -10.46 -19.18 0.82
N ARG A 184 -9.98 -18.26 -0.03
CA ARG A 184 -9.37 -18.56 -1.33
C ARG A 184 -7.86 -18.77 -1.25
N ILE A 185 -7.22 -18.40 -0.15
CA ILE A 185 -5.82 -18.69 0.10
C ILE A 185 -5.77 -20.16 0.56
N PRO A 186 -5.05 -21.05 -0.14
CA PRO A 186 -4.83 -22.41 0.33
C PRO A 186 -4.20 -22.34 1.71
N THR A 187 -4.81 -22.96 2.71
CA THR A 187 -4.14 -23.20 3.98
C THR A 187 -3.09 -24.27 3.74
N ASP A 188 -1.82 -23.92 3.89
CA ASP A 188 -0.69 -24.86 3.92
C ASP A 188 -0.85 -25.90 5.05
#